data_AF-A0A3B9T0C1-F1
#
_entry.id   AF-A0A3B9T0C1-F1
#
_cell.length_a   1.000
_cell.length_b   1.000
_cell.length_c   1.000
_cell.angle_alpha   90.00
_cell.angle_beta   90.00
_cell.angle_gamma   90.00
#
_symmetry.space_group_name_H-M   'P 1'
#
loop_
_entity.id
_entity.type
_entity.pdbx_description
1 polymer ?
#
loop_
_entity_poly.entity_id
_entity_poly.type
_entity_poly.pdbx_seq_one_letter_code
_entity_poly.pdbx_strand_id
1 'polypeptide(L)'
;MKHRAWLSVCLAAMIAAAGTIGYTGDSAPMTATALDDGNDDWLHAVGSRLYDKDGNEVWLTGANWFGLNCTEALPHYLWSGDCDDMLSEVADRGINVIRFPISTELIVSWMNGEPNPVGSVQASYNPPVDQDDGNGGIIPAGKFGKINIDFVKEDGKTLKNSEEIFDVILGKCKKYGIKAFIDIHSPHTDNSGHNYNLWYGKAGVTTDVWIDSLVWMADKYKNDDTLIGYDLKNEPHGKGQEGEAAAKWDGSKDENNWAYAATRCADAILDVNPNALIFIEGVEQSMSGAMEGDYWGMPDRRDNSPYIGAWWGGNFRGARKYPIKPEHGTSQIVYSPHDYGPSVYDQTWFKKDFTEQTLLDDYWYETWAYINKEEIAPELIGEWGGFMDGAENQKWMTLLRDYMINHHINHTFWCLNTNSGDTGGLWSGFMYDTTNQHTTITWEENKYKLFEKALWQTQTTGKYIGLDHQRPLGLNNTGISVTEFYKSYSATEGSNIDGGKKSNGGEGTIVDPPTPGTTKPVTTTVTTTTTTTTKPVTTTTTTVTTDPARQIKWGDANCDGDVDVSDAVLICRFGAEDATAEITEKGLLNANVVADSSINGDDAVKVLKFIAKIISEAELAP
;
A
#
# COMPACT_ATOMS: atom_id res chain seq x y z
N MET A 1 -10.84 -48.54 -68.75
CA MET A 1 -12.03 -47.74 -69.10
C MET A 1 -11.84 -46.38 -68.42
N LYS A 2 -11.35 -45.38 -69.17
CA LYS A 2 -12.14 -44.24 -69.70
C LYS A 2 -12.78 -43.43 -68.55
N HIS A 3 -12.50 -42.16 -68.29
CA HIS A 3 -11.79 -41.13 -69.06
C HIS A 3 -11.46 -39.91 -68.17
N ARG A 4 -10.24 -39.37 -68.38
CA ARG A 4 -9.82 -37.96 -68.59
C ARG A 4 -9.98 -36.96 -67.42
N ALA A 5 -8.89 -36.40 -66.85
CA ALA A 5 -7.82 -35.54 -67.42
C ALA A 5 -8.34 -34.11 -67.70
N TRP A 6 -7.63 -33.00 -67.44
CA TRP A 6 -6.25 -32.62 -67.75
C TRP A 6 -5.79 -31.50 -66.76
N LEU A 7 -4.56 -31.48 -66.22
CA LEU A 7 -3.27 -31.09 -66.85
C LEU A 7 -3.28 -29.63 -67.33
N SER A 8 -2.39 -28.75 -66.89
CA SER A 8 -0.96 -28.70 -67.29
C SER A 8 -0.28 -27.45 -66.65
N VAL A 9 1.03 -27.17 -66.62
CA VAL A 9 2.34 -27.83 -66.82
C VAL A 9 3.39 -26.73 -66.52
N CYS A 10 4.45 -27.11 -65.79
CA CYS A 10 5.86 -26.68 -65.81
C CYS A 10 6.28 -25.32 -66.43
N LEU A 11 7.16 -24.60 -65.72
CA LEU A 11 8.53 -24.41 -66.20
C LEU A 11 9.50 -24.08 -65.03
N ALA A 12 10.60 -24.81 -64.97
CA ALA A 12 11.74 -24.55 -64.11
C ALA A 12 12.71 -23.58 -64.80
N ALA A 13 13.26 -22.63 -64.04
CA ALA A 13 14.48 -21.93 -64.40
C ALA A 13 15.33 -21.76 -63.13
N MET A 14 16.45 -22.49 -63.09
CA MET A 14 17.53 -22.27 -62.12
C MET A 14 18.43 -21.13 -62.65
N ILE A 15 18.66 -20.11 -61.83
CA ILE A 15 19.88 -19.29 -61.87
C ILE A 15 20.36 -19.16 -60.42
N ALA A 16 21.54 -19.69 -60.16
CA ALA A 16 22.31 -19.43 -58.95
C ALA A 16 22.95 -18.04 -59.04
N ALA A 17 22.77 -17.22 -58.02
CA ALA A 17 23.65 -16.10 -57.72
C ALA A 17 23.75 -15.98 -56.20
N ALA A 18 24.97 -16.20 -55.71
CA ALA A 18 25.36 -15.92 -54.34
C ALA A 18 25.20 -14.42 -54.04
N GLY A 19 24.60 -14.11 -52.90
CA GLY A 19 24.46 -12.76 -52.39
C GLY A 19 24.17 -12.83 -50.89
N THR A 20 25.23 -12.84 -50.10
CA THR A 20 25.19 -12.50 -48.67
C THR A 20 24.62 -11.10 -48.52
N ILE A 21 23.39 -11.00 -48.00
CA ILE A 21 22.84 -9.75 -47.48
C ILE A 21 22.78 -9.93 -45.96
N GLY A 22 23.67 -9.22 -45.27
CA GLY A 22 23.62 -9.09 -43.82
C GLY A 22 22.32 -8.40 -43.43
N TYR A 23 21.51 -9.08 -42.63
CA TYR A 23 20.36 -8.50 -41.97
C TYR A 23 20.85 -7.84 -40.68
N THR A 24 21.33 -6.60 -40.76
CA THR A 24 21.45 -5.73 -39.59
C THR A 24 20.09 -5.08 -39.39
N GLY A 25 19.18 -5.81 -38.74
CA GLY A 25 17.98 -5.21 -38.18
C GLY A 25 18.34 -4.63 -36.82
N ASP A 26 18.59 -3.32 -36.78
CA ASP A 26 18.49 -2.56 -35.53
C ASP A 26 17.09 -2.77 -34.97
N SER A 27 16.99 -3.51 -33.87
CA SER A 27 15.79 -3.56 -33.04
C SER A 27 15.68 -2.23 -32.32
N ALA A 28 14.92 -1.30 -32.91
CA ALA A 28 14.43 -0.13 -32.20
C ALA A 28 13.74 -0.58 -30.89
N PRO A 29 13.95 0.11 -29.77
CA PRO A 29 13.29 -0.24 -28.52
C PRO A 29 11.78 -0.20 -28.75
N MET A 30 11.11 -1.32 -28.52
CA MET A 30 9.66 -1.36 -28.50
C MET A 30 9.20 -0.53 -27.31
N THR A 31 8.76 0.70 -27.56
CA THR A 31 7.85 1.38 -26.65
C THR A 31 6.57 0.56 -26.66
N ALA A 32 6.41 -0.30 -25.66
CA ALA A 32 5.13 -0.88 -25.32
C ALA A 32 4.18 0.30 -25.07
N THR A 33 3.29 0.57 -26.02
CA THR A 33 2.11 1.37 -25.73
C THR A 33 1.33 0.53 -24.73
N ALA A 34 1.38 0.92 -23.46
CA ALA A 34 0.48 0.35 -22.45
C ALA A 34 -0.92 0.45 -23.04
N LEU A 35 -1.63 -0.68 -23.12
CA LEU A 35 -3.07 -0.66 -23.38
C LEU A 35 -3.67 0.34 -22.39
N ASP A 36 -4.37 1.34 -22.90
CA ASP A 36 -5.25 2.18 -22.11
C ASP A 36 -6.38 1.25 -21.62
N ASP A 37 -6.25 0.76 -20.39
CA ASP A 37 -7.23 -0.14 -19.79
C ASP A 37 -8.46 0.61 -19.27
N GLY A 38 -8.52 1.94 -19.44
CA GLY A 38 -9.67 2.76 -19.07
C GLY A 38 -9.78 3.05 -17.57
N ASN A 39 -8.88 2.50 -16.74
CA ASN A 39 -8.89 2.57 -15.28
C ASN A 39 -10.28 2.28 -14.69
N ASP A 40 -10.91 1.20 -15.18
CA ASP A 40 -12.30 0.87 -14.96
C ASP A 40 -12.51 -0.30 -13.99
N ASP A 41 -11.45 -0.77 -13.32
CA ASP A 41 -11.43 -1.90 -12.38
C ASP A 41 -11.81 -1.53 -10.93
N TRP A 42 -12.39 -0.34 -10.71
CA TRP A 42 -12.84 0.09 -9.38
C TRP A 42 -14.01 -0.76 -8.87
N LEU A 43 -14.03 -0.95 -7.54
CA LEU A 43 -14.95 -1.84 -6.86
C LEU A 43 -15.88 -1.08 -5.91
N HIS A 44 -17.03 -1.67 -5.62
CA HIS A 44 -17.96 -1.13 -4.65
C HIS A 44 -18.67 -2.23 -3.85
N ALA A 45 -19.03 -1.90 -2.63
CA ALA A 45 -19.74 -2.74 -1.67
C ALA A 45 -21.26 -2.63 -1.84
N VAL A 46 -21.92 -3.78 -1.85
CA VAL A 46 -23.38 -3.91 -1.70
C VAL A 46 -23.66 -5.07 -0.76
N GLY A 47 -24.28 -4.78 0.39
CA GLY A 47 -24.45 -5.76 1.46
C GLY A 47 -23.08 -6.30 1.90
N SER A 48 -22.93 -7.61 1.98
CA SER A 48 -21.68 -8.28 2.34
C SER A 48 -20.77 -8.65 1.16
N ARG A 49 -20.97 -8.07 -0.02
CA ARG A 49 -20.27 -8.42 -1.26
C ARG A 49 -19.64 -7.22 -1.96
N LEU A 50 -18.62 -7.50 -2.76
CA LEU A 50 -17.95 -6.52 -3.63
C LEU A 50 -18.35 -6.77 -5.09
N TYR A 51 -18.49 -5.69 -5.85
CA TYR A 51 -18.89 -5.71 -7.24
C TYR A 51 -18.02 -4.80 -8.09
N ASP A 52 -17.77 -5.22 -9.34
CA ASP A 52 -17.19 -4.37 -10.38
C ASP A 52 -18.22 -3.37 -10.94
N LYS A 53 -17.79 -2.47 -11.83
CA LYS A 53 -18.66 -1.48 -12.48
C LYS A 53 -19.79 -2.08 -13.33
N ASP A 54 -19.66 -3.33 -13.77
CA ASP A 54 -20.64 -4.04 -14.61
C ASP A 54 -21.66 -4.81 -13.75
N GLY A 55 -21.56 -4.70 -12.42
CA GLY A 55 -22.44 -5.37 -11.46
C GLY A 55 -22.11 -6.85 -11.28
N ASN A 56 -20.90 -7.28 -11.61
CA ASN A 56 -20.45 -8.64 -11.36
C ASN A 56 -19.81 -8.75 -9.98
N GLU A 57 -20.12 -9.81 -9.24
CA GLU A 57 -19.51 -10.06 -7.94
C GLU A 57 -18.02 -10.39 -8.11
N VAL A 58 -17.16 -9.82 -7.26
CA VAL A 58 -15.73 -10.08 -7.29
C VAL A 58 -15.24 -10.59 -5.95
N TRP A 59 -14.12 -11.32 -5.98
CA TRP A 59 -13.51 -11.88 -4.77
C TRP A 59 -12.02 -11.58 -4.72
N LEU A 60 -11.61 -10.82 -3.70
CA LEU A 60 -10.23 -10.50 -3.41
C LEU A 60 -9.61 -11.67 -2.66
N THR A 61 -8.72 -12.41 -3.32
CA THR A 61 -8.04 -13.59 -2.77
C THR A 61 -6.54 -13.43 -2.93
N GLY A 62 -5.91 -12.95 -1.86
CA GLY A 62 -4.57 -12.38 -1.93
C GLY A 62 -3.60 -12.89 -0.88
N ALA A 63 -2.45 -12.21 -0.81
CA ALA A 63 -1.44 -12.44 0.22
C ALA A 63 -0.71 -11.14 0.59
N ASN A 64 -0.11 -11.12 1.77
CA ASN A 64 0.67 -10.00 2.29
C ASN A 64 2.13 -10.07 1.81
N TRP A 65 2.68 -8.97 1.30
CA TRP A 65 4.12 -8.81 1.04
C TRP A 65 4.70 -7.66 1.86
N PHE A 66 5.15 -7.97 3.08
CA PHE A 66 5.64 -6.95 4.01
C PHE A 66 7.07 -6.52 3.70
N GLY A 67 7.43 -5.32 4.19
CA GLY A 67 8.78 -4.77 4.13
C GLY A 67 8.82 -3.25 3.93
N LEU A 68 7.79 -2.64 3.33
CA LEU A 68 7.70 -1.17 3.23
C LEU A 68 7.52 -0.52 4.61
N ASN A 69 6.95 -1.24 5.57
CA ASN A 69 6.85 -0.85 6.98
C ASN A 69 8.15 -1.04 7.77
N CYS A 70 9.12 -1.79 7.23
CA CYS A 70 10.41 -2.09 7.86
C CYS A 70 11.48 -1.08 7.42
N THR A 71 12.63 -1.09 8.09
CA THR A 71 13.76 -0.16 7.85
C THR A 71 14.30 -0.20 6.42
N GLU A 72 14.03 -1.29 5.70
CA GLU A 72 14.36 -1.46 4.29
C GLU A 72 13.60 -0.48 3.38
N ALA A 73 12.36 -0.10 3.74
CA ALA A 73 11.48 0.75 2.94
C ALA A 73 11.17 0.17 1.53
N LEU A 74 11.12 -1.16 1.41
CA LEU A 74 10.66 -1.91 0.23
C LEU A 74 10.18 -3.32 0.64
N PRO A 75 9.36 -4.00 -0.18
CA PRO A 75 9.01 -5.40 0.08
C PRO A 75 10.24 -6.29 0.21
N HIS A 76 10.27 -7.17 1.21
CA HIS A 76 11.45 -8.01 1.46
C HIS A 76 11.77 -8.96 0.30
N TYR A 77 12.99 -9.50 0.31
CA TYR A 77 13.57 -10.44 -0.65
C TYR A 77 13.98 -9.89 -2.01
N LEU A 78 13.79 -8.59 -2.27
CA LEU A 78 14.36 -7.94 -3.46
C LEU A 78 15.91 -7.85 -3.43
N TRP A 79 16.55 -8.29 -2.34
CA TRP A 79 17.99 -8.61 -2.29
C TRP A 79 18.35 -9.99 -2.86
N SER A 80 17.37 -10.87 -3.07
CA SER A 80 17.58 -12.26 -3.51
C SER A 80 16.81 -12.62 -4.78
N GLY A 81 15.78 -11.83 -5.14
CA GLY A 81 14.89 -12.12 -6.26
C GLY A 81 14.64 -10.90 -7.15
N ASP A 82 14.39 -11.17 -8.43
CA ASP A 82 13.89 -10.21 -9.39
C ASP A 82 12.37 -10.02 -9.19
N CYS A 83 11.95 -8.77 -9.06
CA CYS A 83 10.56 -8.41 -8.80
C CYS A 83 9.61 -8.84 -9.92
N ASP A 84 10.08 -8.86 -11.18
CA ASP A 84 9.28 -9.30 -12.33
C ASP A 84 8.95 -10.79 -12.23
N ASP A 85 9.97 -11.61 -11.95
CA ASP A 85 9.81 -13.05 -11.74
C ASP A 85 8.95 -13.35 -10.52
N MET A 86 9.16 -12.61 -9.43
CA MET A 86 8.39 -12.78 -8.19
C MET A 86 6.90 -12.48 -8.39
N LEU A 87 6.55 -11.35 -9.00
CA LEU A 87 5.16 -10.98 -9.25
C LEU A 87 4.52 -11.88 -10.32
N SER A 88 5.27 -12.29 -11.35
CA SER A 88 4.76 -13.25 -12.34
C SER A 88 4.37 -14.58 -11.68
N GLU A 89 5.24 -15.14 -10.83
CA GLU A 89 4.98 -16.41 -10.15
C GLU A 89 3.82 -16.28 -9.14
N VAL A 90 3.70 -15.14 -8.44
CA VAL A 90 2.56 -14.84 -7.56
C VAL A 90 1.25 -14.84 -8.35
N ALA A 91 1.20 -14.17 -9.50
CA ALA A 91 0.03 -14.13 -10.37
C ALA A 91 -0.29 -15.51 -10.96
N ASP A 92 0.72 -16.23 -11.43
CA ASP A 92 0.56 -17.58 -12.00
C ASP A 92 0.11 -18.62 -10.96
N ARG A 93 0.26 -18.30 -9.67
CA ARG A 93 -0.28 -19.02 -8.51
C ARG A 93 -1.58 -18.43 -7.99
N GLY A 94 -2.29 -17.64 -8.80
CA GLY A 94 -3.69 -17.27 -8.56
C GLY A 94 -3.95 -16.20 -7.51
N ILE A 95 -2.90 -15.56 -6.98
CA ILE A 95 -3.02 -14.46 -6.02
C ILE A 95 -3.40 -13.20 -6.82
N ASN A 96 -4.64 -12.74 -6.69
CA ASN A 96 -5.16 -11.63 -7.50
C ASN A 96 -5.02 -10.24 -6.85
N VAL A 97 -4.67 -10.19 -5.56
CA VAL A 97 -4.41 -8.95 -4.83
C VAL A 97 -3.23 -9.10 -3.87
N ILE A 98 -2.42 -8.06 -3.72
CA ILE A 98 -1.36 -7.98 -2.70
C ILE A 98 -1.67 -6.86 -1.71
N ARG A 99 -1.67 -7.20 -0.41
CA ARG A 99 -1.65 -6.23 0.70
C ARG A 99 -0.19 -5.85 0.96
N PHE A 100 0.12 -4.56 0.89
CA PHE A 100 1.46 -4.02 1.13
C PHE A 100 1.51 -3.24 2.46
N PRO A 101 2.00 -3.88 3.54
CA PRO A 101 2.35 -3.20 4.79
C PRO A 101 3.38 -2.09 4.59
N ILE A 102 3.01 -0.84 4.87
CA ILE A 102 3.80 0.39 4.73
C ILE A 102 3.68 1.26 5.99
N SER A 103 4.70 2.06 6.31
CA SER A 103 4.63 3.00 7.44
C SER A 103 4.13 4.39 7.02
N THR A 104 3.47 5.10 7.94
CA THR A 104 3.10 6.51 7.71
C THR A 104 4.32 7.39 7.48
N GLU A 105 5.37 7.22 8.27
CA GLU A 105 6.63 7.96 8.09
C GLU A 105 7.22 7.80 6.69
N LEU A 106 7.16 6.60 6.09
CA LEU A 106 7.64 6.40 4.73
C LEU A 106 6.83 7.21 3.73
N ILE A 107 5.49 7.18 3.83
CA ILE A 107 4.61 7.97 2.96
C ILE A 107 4.84 9.47 3.16
N VAL A 108 5.06 9.93 4.40
CA VAL A 108 5.40 11.32 4.69
C VAL A 108 6.71 11.74 4.01
N SER A 109 7.71 10.86 3.93
CA SER A 109 8.94 11.15 3.17
C SER A 109 8.66 11.36 1.68
N TRP A 110 7.72 10.59 1.11
CA TRP A 110 7.29 10.73 -0.28
C TRP A 110 6.51 12.04 -0.50
N MET A 111 5.54 12.31 0.38
CA MET A 111 4.73 13.52 0.37
C MET A 111 5.57 14.81 0.45
N ASN A 112 6.69 14.78 1.19
CA ASN A 112 7.60 15.90 1.32
C ASN A 112 8.58 16.07 0.14
N GLY A 113 8.58 15.16 -0.84
CA GLY A 113 9.51 15.19 -1.96
C GLY A 113 10.94 14.77 -1.60
N GLU A 114 11.13 14.15 -0.45
CA GLU A 114 12.41 13.58 0.01
C GLU A 114 12.27 12.09 0.33
N PRO A 115 11.90 11.21 -0.64
CA PRO A 115 11.67 9.81 -0.35
C PRO A 115 12.90 9.13 0.24
N ASN A 116 12.68 8.30 1.25
CA ASN A 116 13.76 7.53 1.88
C ASN A 116 14.48 6.66 0.83
N PRO A 117 15.83 6.58 0.88
CA PRO A 117 16.56 5.60 0.08
C PRO A 117 16.23 4.19 0.55
N VAL A 118 16.27 3.25 -0.38
CA VAL A 118 16.00 1.85 -0.09
C VAL A 118 17.23 1.11 0.45
N GLY A 119 17.00 0.24 1.43
CA GLY A 119 18.00 -0.71 1.94
C GLY A 119 17.87 -2.09 1.27
N SER A 120 18.81 -3.00 1.51
CA SER A 120 18.61 -4.44 1.22
C SER A 120 17.97 -4.77 -0.14
N VAL A 121 18.47 -4.19 -1.24
CA VAL A 121 18.00 -4.49 -2.60
C VAL A 121 19.18 -4.83 -3.49
N GLN A 122 19.02 -5.84 -4.34
CA GLN A 122 19.95 -6.09 -5.43
C GLN A 122 19.32 -5.56 -6.70
N ALA A 123 19.87 -4.46 -7.20
CA ALA A 123 19.53 -3.94 -8.51
C ALA A 123 20.80 -3.40 -9.16
N SER A 124 21.09 -3.87 -10.35
CA SER A 124 22.20 -3.33 -11.14
C SER A 124 22.07 -3.77 -12.59
N TYR A 125 22.45 -2.89 -13.49
CA TYR A 125 22.61 -3.16 -14.90
C TYR A 125 23.92 -2.54 -15.37
N ASN A 126 25.03 -3.25 -15.13
CA ASN A 126 26.31 -2.87 -15.72
C ASN A 126 26.86 -4.05 -16.52
N PRO A 127 26.57 -4.13 -17.84
CA PRO A 127 27.14 -5.17 -18.67
C PRO A 127 28.67 -5.02 -18.64
N PRO A 128 29.43 -6.02 -18.18
CA PRO A 128 30.87 -5.96 -18.29
C PRO A 128 31.25 -5.80 -19.76
N VAL A 129 32.28 -5.00 -20.00
CA VAL A 129 32.90 -4.86 -21.32
C VAL A 129 34.11 -5.78 -21.39
N ASP A 130 34.33 -6.36 -22.58
CA ASP A 130 35.56 -7.08 -22.89
C ASP A 130 36.77 -6.18 -22.58
N GLN A 131 37.77 -6.73 -21.91
CA GLN A 131 39.01 -6.01 -21.61
C GLN A 131 40.13 -6.54 -22.48
N ASP A 132 41.03 -5.66 -22.92
CA ASP A 132 42.30 -6.05 -23.53
C ASP A 132 43.19 -6.65 -22.44
N ASP A 133 43.74 -7.85 -22.67
CA ASP A 133 44.64 -8.51 -21.71
C ASP A 133 46.06 -7.90 -21.69
N GLY A 134 46.32 -6.90 -22.54
CA GLY A 134 47.61 -6.23 -22.69
C GLY A 134 48.62 -7.01 -23.52
N ASN A 135 48.24 -8.17 -24.06
CA ASN A 135 49.04 -9.07 -24.88
C ASN A 135 48.38 -9.40 -26.23
N GLY A 136 47.35 -8.64 -26.64
CA GLY A 136 46.62 -8.84 -27.88
C GLY A 136 45.54 -9.92 -27.80
N GLY A 137 45.20 -10.36 -26.59
CA GLY A 137 44.03 -11.19 -26.29
C GLY A 137 42.89 -10.35 -25.71
N ILE A 138 41.68 -10.93 -25.73
CA ILE A 138 40.51 -10.36 -25.10
C ILE A 138 40.24 -11.17 -23.84
N ILE A 139 40.12 -10.49 -22.70
CA ILE A 139 39.46 -10.99 -21.48
C ILE A 139 37.96 -10.77 -21.72
N PRO A 140 37.17 -11.83 -21.98
CA PRO A 140 35.75 -11.67 -22.21
C PRO A 140 35.09 -11.06 -20.97
N ALA A 141 34.18 -10.13 -21.19
CA ALA A 141 33.23 -9.67 -20.22
C ALA A 141 32.64 -10.87 -19.45
N GLY A 142 32.67 -10.82 -18.12
CA GLY A 142 32.03 -11.85 -17.29
C GLY A 142 30.52 -11.94 -17.57
N LYS A 143 29.85 -12.99 -17.09
CA LYS A 143 28.37 -12.96 -17.03
C LYS A 143 27.95 -12.06 -15.87
N PHE A 144 26.99 -11.17 -16.10
CA PHE A 144 26.46 -10.25 -15.09
C PHE A 144 24.96 -10.46 -14.90
N GLY A 145 24.48 -10.35 -13.66
CA GLY A 145 23.07 -10.48 -13.33
C GLY A 145 22.28 -9.20 -13.66
N LYS A 146 21.17 -9.33 -14.38
CA LYS A 146 20.18 -8.28 -14.66
C LYS A 146 19.01 -8.35 -13.68
N ILE A 147 19.33 -8.41 -12.40
CA ILE A 147 18.32 -8.44 -11.34
C ILE A 147 17.80 -7.02 -11.09
N ASN A 148 16.48 -6.87 -11.02
CA ASN A 148 15.75 -5.65 -10.71
C ASN A 148 16.23 -4.42 -11.51
N ILE A 149 16.44 -4.58 -12.82
CA ILE A 149 16.98 -3.50 -13.66
C ILE A 149 16.09 -2.25 -13.67
N ASP A 150 14.79 -2.40 -13.41
CA ASP A 150 13.85 -1.28 -13.38
C ASP A 150 13.97 -0.43 -12.10
N PHE A 151 14.74 -0.89 -11.10
CA PHE A 151 15.00 -0.20 -9.83
C PHE A 151 16.27 0.66 -9.86
N VAL A 152 17.00 0.71 -10.97
CA VAL A 152 18.09 1.67 -11.17
C VAL A 152 17.66 2.80 -12.12
N LYS A 153 18.32 3.95 -11.99
CA LYS A 153 18.22 5.07 -12.92
C LYS A 153 18.83 4.70 -14.28
N GLU A 154 18.71 5.62 -15.24
CA GLU A 154 19.26 5.44 -16.60
C GLU A 154 20.76 5.14 -16.65
N ASP A 155 21.51 5.47 -15.59
CA ASP A 155 22.94 5.17 -15.48
C ASP A 155 23.26 3.69 -15.17
N GLY A 156 22.23 2.86 -14.93
CA GLY A 156 22.33 1.42 -14.68
C GLY A 156 22.89 1.04 -13.30
N LYS A 157 23.15 2.01 -12.40
CA LYS A 157 23.82 1.76 -11.10
C LYS A 157 23.27 2.56 -9.93
N THR A 158 22.67 3.72 -10.17
CA THR A 158 22.08 4.54 -9.11
C THR A 158 20.70 3.99 -8.79
N LEU A 159 20.48 3.56 -7.55
CA LEU A 159 19.17 3.08 -7.12
C LEU A 159 18.13 4.21 -7.19
N LYS A 160 16.92 3.84 -7.61
CA LYS A 160 15.71 4.61 -7.38
C LYS A 160 15.39 4.68 -5.89
N ASN A 161 14.69 5.73 -5.47
CA ASN A 161 14.24 5.83 -4.08
C ASN A 161 13.01 4.94 -3.83
N SER A 162 12.53 4.88 -2.60
CA SER A 162 11.41 4.02 -2.19
C SER A 162 10.11 4.28 -2.96
N GLU A 163 9.74 5.54 -3.20
CA GLU A 163 8.55 5.91 -3.97
C GLU A 163 8.64 5.44 -5.43
N GLU A 164 9.76 5.72 -6.09
CA GLU A 164 9.96 5.34 -7.48
C GLU A 164 10.03 3.82 -7.68
N ILE A 165 10.52 3.08 -6.69
CA ILE A 165 10.51 1.61 -6.70
C ILE A 165 9.09 1.10 -6.49
N PHE A 166 8.31 1.71 -5.59
CA PHE A 166 6.91 1.37 -5.41
C PHE A 166 6.09 1.60 -6.70
N ASP A 167 6.33 2.70 -7.41
CA ASP A 167 5.72 2.96 -8.73
C ASP A 167 6.05 1.86 -9.75
N VAL A 168 7.31 1.37 -9.76
CA VAL A 168 7.70 0.24 -10.62
C VAL A 168 7.00 -1.05 -10.21
N ILE A 169 6.87 -1.31 -8.91
CA ILE A 169 6.17 -2.49 -8.39
C ILE A 169 4.69 -2.47 -8.79
N LEU A 170 4.00 -1.33 -8.64
CA LEU A 170 2.62 -1.17 -9.11
C LEU A 170 2.50 -1.39 -10.61
N GLY A 171 3.42 -0.83 -11.42
CA GLY A 171 3.46 -1.08 -12.86
C GLY A 171 3.63 -2.57 -13.21
N LYS A 172 4.40 -3.33 -12.40
CA LYS A 172 4.52 -4.78 -12.55
C LYS A 172 3.26 -5.51 -12.08
N CYS A 173 2.64 -5.13 -10.97
CA CYS A 173 1.33 -5.68 -10.57
C CYS A 173 0.31 -5.53 -11.71
N LYS A 174 0.20 -4.33 -12.30
CA LYS A 174 -0.62 -4.05 -13.48
C LYS A 174 -0.29 -4.94 -14.67
N LYS A 175 1.01 -5.12 -14.97
CA LYS A 175 1.48 -6.02 -16.04
C LYS A 175 0.98 -7.46 -15.88
N TYR A 176 0.86 -7.96 -14.64
CA TYR A 176 0.48 -9.34 -14.31
C TYR A 176 -0.98 -9.52 -13.91
N GLY A 177 -1.81 -8.47 -13.98
CA GLY A 177 -3.23 -8.53 -13.58
C GLY A 177 -3.44 -8.63 -12.07
N ILE A 178 -2.44 -8.25 -11.26
CA ILE A 178 -2.51 -8.19 -9.80
C ILE A 178 -3.01 -6.81 -9.39
N LYS A 179 -3.99 -6.74 -8.49
CA LYS A 179 -4.36 -5.51 -7.79
C LYS A 179 -3.59 -5.37 -6.48
N ALA A 180 -3.56 -4.17 -5.92
CA ALA A 180 -2.84 -3.87 -4.70
C ALA A 180 -3.66 -2.96 -3.80
N PHE A 181 -3.45 -3.07 -2.49
CA PHE A 181 -3.81 -2.03 -1.54
C PHE A 181 -2.70 -1.89 -0.52
N ILE A 182 -2.55 -0.69 0.02
CA ILE A 182 -1.58 -0.45 1.08
C ILE A 182 -2.24 -0.60 2.45
N ASP A 183 -1.43 -1.00 3.42
CA ASP A 183 -1.79 -1.09 4.83
C ASP A 183 -0.85 -0.19 5.64
N ILE A 184 -1.41 0.76 6.39
CA ILE A 184 -0.62 1.53 7.36
C ILE A 184 -0.26 0.63 8.54
N HIS A 185 0.83 -0.09 8.37
CA HIS A 185 1.25 -1.11 9.32
C HIS A 185 1.78 -0.52 10.64
N SER A 186 2.29 0.71 10.57
CA SER A 186 2.81 1.45 11.73
C SER A 186 3.00 2.94 11.42
N PRO A 187 2.94 3.82 12.43
CA PRO A 187 3.34 5.22 12.25
C PRO A 187 4.82 5.39 11.90
N HIS A 188 5.70 4.51 12.39
CA HIS A 188 7.16 4.60 12.23
C HIS A 188 7.70 3.43 11.40
N THR A 189 8.70 3.70 10.56
CA THR A 189 9.40 2.73 9.71
C THR A 189 10.31 1.85 10.56
N ASP A 190 9.79 0.73 11.03
CA ASP A 190 10.38 -0.04 12.11
C ASP A 190 9.98 -1.51 11.97
N ASN A 191 10.95 -2.42 12.02
CA ASN A 191 10.70 -3.86 11.91
C ASN A 191 9.82 -4.39 13.05
N SER A 192 9.74 -3.67 14.18
CA SER A 192 8.85 -3.97 15.31
C SER A 192 7.64 -3.03 15.39
N GLY A 193 7.39 -2.23 14.35
CA GLY A 193 6.36 -1.18 14.34
C GLY A 193 4.93 -1.69 14.51
N HIS A 194 4.68 -2.95 14.16
CA HIS A 194 3.40 -3.63 14.39
C HIS A 194 2.97 -3.64 15.88
N ASN A 195 3.90 -3.46 16.83
CA ASN A 195 3.59 -3.36 18.26
C ASN A 195 3.08 -1.98 18.70
N TYR A 196 2.86 -1.05 17.78
CA TYR A 196 2.30 0.25 18.10
C TYR A 196 0.77 0.20 18.10
N ASN A 197 0.18 0.28 19.30
CA ASN A 197 -1.26 0.27 19.55
C ASN A 197 -2.06 1.23 18.65
N LEU A 198 -1.49 2.40 18.35
CA LEU A 198 -2.17 3.56 17.78
C LEU A 198 -1.48 4.03 16.48
N TRP A 199 -2.22 4.73 15.63
CA TRP A 199 -1.76 5.28 14.34
C TRP A 199 -0.93 6.57 14.49
N TYR A 200 -0.69 7.03 15.73
CA TYR A 200 0.02 8.26 16.05
C TYR A 200 1.01 8.07 17.21
N GLY A 201 1.81 9.10 17.47
CA GLY A 201 2.68 9.20 18.66
C GLY A 201 4.08 8.60 18.49
N LYS A 202 4.44 8.17 17.28
CA LYS A 202 5.80 7.73 16.90
C LYS A 202 6.26 8.48 15.66
N ALA A 203 7.58 8.65 15.49
CA ALA A 203 8.18 9.32 14.33
C ALA A 203 7.61 10.72 14.00
N GLY A 204 7.08 11.44 15.00
CA GLY A 204 6.41 12.74 14.77
C GLY A 204 5.03 12.64 14.11
N VAL A 205 4.51 11.43 13.87
CA VAL A 205 3.19 11.21 13.28
C VAL A 205 2.09 11.56 14.29
N THR A 206 1.23 12.49 13.90
CA THR A 206 -0.05 12.81 14.56
C THR A 206 -1.20 12.19 13.76
N THR A 207 -2.43 12.18 14.31
CA THR A 207 -3.61 11.73 13.56
C THR A 207 -3.82 12.52 12.28
N ASP A 208 -3.60 13.84 12.30
CA ASP A 208 -3.76 14.66 11.10
C ASP A 208 -2.67 14.36 10.06
N VAL A 209 -1.40 14.17 10.47
CA VAL A 209 -0.33 13.74 9.55
C VAL A 209 -0.62 12.37 8.93
N TRP A 210 -1.16 11.43 9.72
CA TRP A 210 -1.58 10.13 9.24
C TRP A 210 -2.69 10.26 8.18
N ILE A 211 -3.75 11.04 8.45
CA ILE A 211 -4.82 11.31 7.47
C ILE A 211 -4.25 11.97 6.22
N ASP A 212 -3.48 13.05 6.37
CA ASP A 212 -2.94 13.83 5.24
C ASP A 212 -2.04 12.96 4.34
N SER A 213 -1.25 12.06 4.93
CA SER A 213 -0.39 11.14 4.17
C SER A 213 -1.20 10.15 3.31
N LEU A 214 -2.32 9.64 3.84
CA LEU A 214 -3.22 8.75 3.13
C LEU A 214 -4.01 9.48 2.05
N VAL A 215 -4.46 10.71 2.32
CA VAL A 215 -5.11 11.59 1.32
C VAL A 215 -4.14 11.89 0.18
N TRP A 216 -2.87 12.14 0.48
CA TRP A 216 -1.84 12.35 -0.54
C TRP A 216 -1.65 11.12 -1.43
N MET A 217 -1.57 9.92 -0.85
CA MET A 217 -1.52 8.66 -1.61
C MET A 217 -2.78 8.49 -2.48
N ALA A 218 -3.96 8.74 -1.91
CA ALA A 218 -5.23 8.67 -2.61
C ALA A 218 -5.29 9.60 -3.82
N ASP A 219 -4.86 10.86 -3.66
CA ASP A 219 -4.86 11.83 -4.76
C ASP A 219 -3.82 11.48 -5.84
N LYS A 220 -2.62 11.04 -5.45
CA LYS A 220 -1.55 10.65 -6.37
C LYS A 220 -1.94 9.47 -7.26
N TYR A 221 -2.57 8.44 -6.68
CA TYR A 221 -2.88 7.18 -7.38
C TYR A 221 -4.33 7.03 -7.85
N LYS A 222 -5.20 8.05 -7.70
CA LYS A 222 -6.64 7.96 -8.08
C LYS A 222 -6.94 7.59 -9.54
N ASN A 223 -5.95 7.71 -10.43
CA ASN A 223 -6.07 7.35 -11.84
C ASN A 223 -5.27 6.08 -12.18
N ASP A 224 -4.91 5.28 -11.19
CA ASP A 224 -4.31 3.96 -11.37
C ASP A 224 -5.10 2.96 -10.52
N ASP A 225 -6.03 2.27 -11.18
CA ASP A 225 -6.89 1.25 -10.57
C ASP A 225 -6.13 -0.04 -10.22
N THR A 226 -4.81 -0.06 -10.33
CA THR A 226 -3.97 -1.11 -9.74
C THR A 226 -3.95 -0.97 -8.22
N LEU A 227 -3.93 0.25 -7.69
CA LEU A 227 -4.02 0.52 -6.25
C LEU A 227 -5.49 0.80 -5.88
N ILE A 228 -6.19 -0.25 -5.45
CA ILE A 228 -7.66 -0.24 -5.30
C ILE A 228 -8.14 0.30 -3.95
N GLY A 229 -7.26 0.47 -2.96
CA GLY A 229 -7.69 0.93 -1.64
C GLY A 229 -6.61 1.10 -0.58
N TYR A 230 -7.08 1.42 0.62
CA TYR A 230 -6.28 1.83 1.77
C TYR A 230 -6.79 1.12 3.03
N ASP A 231 -5.95 0.29 3.63
CA ASP A 231 -6.12 -0.25 4.96
C ASP A 231 -5.52 0.71 5.98
N LEU A 232 -6.42 1.29 6.77
CA LEU A 232 -6.19 2.56 7.42
C LEU A 232 -5.17 2.47 8.55
N LYS A 233 -5.13 1.34 9.26
CA LYS A 233 -4.12 1.04 10.28
C LYS A 233 -4.15 -0.45 10.58
N ASN A 234 -3.01 -1.11 10.46
CA ASN A 234 -2.82 -2.47 10.94
C ASN A 234 -3.09 -2.58 12.42
N GLU A 235 -3.99 -3.47 12.79
CA GLU A 235 -4.22 -3.96 14.13
C GLU A 235 -4.30 -2.84 15.18
N PRO A 236 -5.32 -1.96 15.19
CA PRO A 236 -5.55 -1.12 16.36
C PRO A 236 -5.67 -2.00 17.62
N HIS A 237 -4.86 -1.74 18.64
CA HIS A 237 -4.77 -2.64 19.80
C HIS A 237 -4.40 -1.92 21.09
N GLY A 238 -4.11 -2.70 22.12
CA GLY A 238 -3.89 -2.25 23.48
C GLY A 238 -5.01 -2.73 24.40
N LYS A 239 -4.65 -2.91 25.68
CA LYS A 239 -5.61 -3.40 26.67
C LYS A 239 -6.37 -2.23 27.28
N GLY A 240 -7.65 -2.40 27.56
CA GLY A 240 -8.52 -1.31 27.98
C GLY A 240 -8.06 -0.59 29.25
N GLN A 241 -7.38 -1.28 30.19
CA GLN A 241 -6.79 -0.63 31.36
C GLN A 241 -5.62 0.32 31.07
N GLU A 242 -5.09 0.32 29.84
CA GLU A 242 -4.04 1.23 29.37
C GLU A 242 -4.63 2.60 28.96
N GLY A 243 -5.97 2.73 28.95
CA GLY A 243 -6.66 4.01 28.78
C GLY A 243 -6.36 4.66 27.43
N GLU A 244 -5.81 5.88 27.45
CA GLU A 244 -5.49 6.68 26.26
C GLU A 244 -4.40 6.06 25.37
N ALA A 245 -3.62 5.10 25.89
CA ALA A 245 -2.58 4.41 25.12
C ALA A 245 -3.10 3.18 24.33
N ALA A 246 -4.36 2.78 24.52
CA ALA A 246 -4.98 1.66 23.82
C ALA A 246 -6.06 2.15 22.85
N ALA A 247 -6.12 1.57 21.66
CA ALA A 247 -7.19 1.84 20.71
C ALA A 247 -8.53 1.37 21.29
N LYS A 248 -9.56 2.20 21.15
CA LYS A 248 -10.93 1.87 21.59
C LYS A 248 -11.94 2.09 20.47
N TRP A 249 -13.11 1.51 20.63
CA TRP A 249 -14.24 1.69 19.72
C TRP A 249 -15.50 2.05 20.51
N ASP A 250 -15.84 3.34 20.53
CA ASP A 250 -17.05 3.83 21.20
C ASP A 250 -17.64 5.08 20.51
N GLY A 251 -18.58 5.77 21.16
CA GLY A 251 -19.24 6.96 20.63
C GLY A 251 -18.56 8.29 20.97
N SER A 252 -17.35 8.26 21.56
CA SER A 252 -16.58 9.47 21.91
C SER A 252 -15.89 10.09 20.69
N LYS A 253 -15.24 11.23 20.89
CA LYS A 253 -14.32 11.83 19.92
C LYS A 253 -12.88 11.86 20.44
N ASP A 254 -12.58 10.95 21.36
CA ASP A 254 -11.26 10.87 21.98
C ASP A 254 -10.23 10.49 20.92
N GLU A 255 -8.99 10.96 21.09
CA GLU A 255 -7.94 10.78 20.10
C GLU A 255 -7.67 9.30 19.80
N ASN A 256 -7.80 8.40 20.80
CA ASN A 256 -7.60 6.96 20.63
C ASN A 256 -8.87 6.20 20.20
N ASN A 257 -9.98 6.89 19.88
CA ASN A 257 -11.18 6.25 19.36
C ASN A 257 -11.01 5.93 17.87
N TRP A 258 -10.77 4.65 17.58
CA TRP A 258 -10.51 4.17 16.24
C TRP A 258 -11.68 4.43 15.29
N ALA A 259 -12.92 4.21 15.72
CA ALA A 259 -14.10 4.41 14.87
C ALA A 259 -14.23 5.86 14.38
N TYR A 260 -13.92 6.80 15.27
CA TYR A 260 -13.96 8.23 14.97
C TYR A 260 -12.83 8.64 14.01
N ALA A 261 -11.60 8.21 14.28
CA ALA A 261 -10.45 8.50 13.43
C ALA A 261 -10.56 7.86 12.04
N ALA A 262 -10.97 6.59 11.98
CA ALA A 262 -11.22 5.86 10.74
C ALA A 262 -12.30 6.53 9.89
N THR A 263 -13.42 6.98 10.49
CA THR A 263 -14.47 7.69 9.75
C THR A 263 -13.96 9.02 9.17
N ARG A 264 -13.22 9.80 9.96
CA ARG A 264 -12.58 11.05 9.48
C ARG A 264 -11.63 10.81 8.33
N CYS A 265 -10.81 9.78 8.42
CA CYS A 265 -9.83 9.43 7.39
C CYS A 265 -10.52 8.93 6.11
N ALA A 266 -11.54 8.08 6.24
CA ALA A 266 -12.36 7.61 5.12
C ALA A 266 -13.01 8.77 4.36
N ASP A 267 -13.63 9.72 5.07
CA ASP A 267 -14.21 10.92 4.45
C ASP A 267 -13.15 11.71 3.66
N ALA A 268 -11.98 11.94 4.25
CA ALA A 268 -10.91 12.71 3.61
C ALA A 268 -10.32 12.01 2.37
N ILE A 269 -10.16 10.69 2.40
CA ILE A 269 -9.71 9.90 1.24
C ILE A 269 -10.77 9.96 0.13
N LEU A 270 -12.04 9.75 0.47
CA LEU A 270 -13.14 9.70 -0.50
C LEU A 270 -13.43 11.07 -1.14
N ASP A 271 -13.06 12.17 -0.48
CA ASP A 271 -13.10 13.52 -1.08
C ASP A 271 -12.17 13.67 -2.31
N VAL A 272 -11.04 12.96 -2.34
CA VAL A 272 -10.05 13.04 -3.44
C VAL A 272 -10.10 11.83 -4.39
N ASN A 273 -10.47 10.66 -3.88
CA ASN A 273 -10.66 9.43 -4.64
C ASN A 273 -11.95 8.70 -4.19
N PRO A 274 -13.11 8.99 -4.79
CA PRO A 274 -14.40 8.41 -4.38
C PRO A 274 -14.53 6.92 -4.74
N ASN A 275 -13.59 6.35 -5.50
CA ASN A 275 -13.63 4.97 -5.94
C ASN A 275 -12.76 4.04 -5.08
N ALA A 276 -11.93 4.58 -4.19
CA ALA A 276 -11.04 3.78 -3.35
C ALA A 276 -11.83 2.95 -2.33
N LEU A 277 -11.48 1.67 -2.18
CA LEU A 277 -11.90 0.88 -1.04
C LEU A 277 -11.18 1.34 0.23
N ILE A 278 -11.91 1.41 1.32
CA ILE A 278 -11.41 1.77 2.64
C ILE A 278 -11.55 0.54 3.54
N PHE A 279 -10.42 -0.07 3.90
CA PHE A 279 -10.38 -1.23 4.76
C PHE A 279 -10.23 -0.77 6.22
N ILE A 280 -11.15 -1.23 7.07
CA ILE A 280 -11.21 -0.85 8.48
C ILE A 280 -11.02 -2.10 9.34
N GLU A 281 -9.89 -2.20 10.01
CA GLU A 281 -9.67 -3.23 11.02
C GLU A 281 -10.42 -2.95 12.33
N GLY A 282 -10.44 -3.93 13.23
CA GLY A 282 -11.07 -3.86 14.56
C GLY A 282 -10.12 -3.31 15.63
N VAL A 283 -10.51 -3.43 16.90
CA VAL A 283 -9.62 -3.15 18.05
C VAL A 283 -9.22 -4.46 18.76
N GLU A 284 -8.34 -4.44 19.78
CA GLU A 284 -8.08 -5.62 20.61
C GLU A 284 -9.23 -5.88 21.60
N GLN A 285 -9.66 -4.85 22.34
CA GLN A 285 -10.64 -4.98 23.41
C GLN A 285 -11.85 -4.08 23.21
N SER A 286 -13.02 -4.59 23.61
CA SER A 286 -14.24 -3.81 23.74
C SER A 286 -14.73 -3.82 25.19
N MET A 287 -15.53 -2.83 25.58
CA MET A 287 -16.19 -2.85 26.88
C MET A 287 -17.22 -3.99 26.95
N SER A 288 -17.17 -4.81 28.00
CA SER A 288 -18.11 -5.92 28.23
C SER A 288 -19.46 -5.46 28.76
N GLY A 289 -19.50 -4.30 29.42
CA GLY A 289 -20.67 -3.84 30.17
C GLY A 289 -21.04 -4.77 31.33
N ALA A 290 -20.07 -5.52 31.87
CA ALA A 290 -20.30 -6.51 32.91
C ALA A 290 -20.91 -5.90 34.19
N MET A 291 -20.60 -4.64 34.50
CA MET A 291 -21.17 -3.92 35.64
C MET A 291 -21.58 -2.49 35.28
N GLU A 292 -22.61 -1.99 35.96
CA GLU A 292 -23.01 -0.59 35.86
C GLU A 292 -21.86 0.33 36.31
N GLY A 293 -21.53 1.32 35.48
CA GLY A 293 -20.45 2.27 35.75
C GLY A 293 -19.07 1.83 35.24
N ASP A 294 -18.96 0.70 34.53
CA ASP A 294 -17.71 0.34 33.84
C ASP A 294 -17.33 1.40 32.80
N TYR A 295 -16.05 1.75 32.72
CA TYR A 295 -15.50 2.76 31.82
C TYR A 295 -14.13 2.35 31.28
N TRP A 296 -13.77 2.86 30.10
CA TRP A 296 -12.48 2.60 29.47
C TRP A 296 -11.32 3.20 30.28
N GLY A 297 -10.22 2.47 30.49
CA GLY A 297 -9.11 2.88 31.34
C GLY A 297 -9.20 2.42 32.79
N MET A 298 -10.29 1.74 33.18
CA MET A 298 -10.38 1.18 34.53
C MET A 298 -9.52 -0.10 34.69
N PRO A 299 -9.06 -0.44 35.91
CA PRO A 299 -8.35 -1.69 36.14
C PRO A 299 -9.17 -2.92 35.76
N ASP A 300 -8.50 -3.92 35.19
CA ASP A 300 -9.14 -5.21 34.89
C ASP A 300 -9.51 -5.96 36.18
N ARG A 301 -10.57 -6.76 36.10
CA ARG A 301 -11.11 -7.57 37.20
C ARG A 301 -10.97 -9.05 36.85
N ARG A 302 -10.45 -9.84 37.79
CA ARG A 302 -10.32 -11.30 37.64
C ARG A 302 -11.65 -11.97 37.31
N ASP A 303 -12.71 -11.55 38.00
CA ASP A 303 -14.06 -12.02 37.80
C ASP A 303 -14.87 -10.84 37.24
N ASN A 304 -15.73 -11.07 36.24
CA ASN A 304 -16.49 -10.01 35.54
C ASN A 304 -15.59 -8.91 34.96
N SER A 305 -14.61 -9.30 34.12
CA SER A 305 -13.76 -8.34 33.42
C SER A 305 -14.60 -7.27 32.70
N PRO A 306 -14.27 -5.97 32.82
CA PRO A 306 -14.92 -4.91 32.07
C PRO A 306 -14.57 -4.95 30.58
N TYR A 307 -13.67 -5.84 30.15
CA TYR A 307 -13.17 -5.95 28.79
C TYR A 307 -13.51 -7.32 28.17
N ILE A 308 -13.77 -7.33 26.87
CA ILE A 308 -13.84 -8.53 26.03
C ILE A 308 -12.71 -8.44 25.02
N GLY A 309 -11.75 -9.34 25.13
CA GLY A 309 -10.61 -9.43 24.21
C GLY A 309 -10.92 -10.17 22.91
N ALA A 310 -10.15 -9.86 21.89
CA ALA A 310 -10.09 -10.53 20.59
C ALA A 310 -8.63 -10.55 20.10
N TRP A 311 -8.39 -11.02 18.87
CA TRP A 311 -7.14 -10.68 18.17
C TRP A 311 -6.99 -9.17 18.02
N TRP A 312 -5.75 -8.69 17.94
CA TRP A 312 -5.48 -7.32 17.52
C TRP A 312 -6.07 -7.10 16.13
N GLY A 313 -6.72 -5.95 15.87
CA GLY A 313 -7.46 -5.75 14.63
C GLY A 313 -8.73 -6.61 14.47
N GLY A 314 -9.07 -7.45 15.45
CA GLY A 314 -10.13 -8.45 15.31
C GLY A 314 -11.48 -8.04 15.87
N ASN A 315 -11.57 -7.08 16.80
CA ASN A 315 -12.80 -6.81 17.57
C ASN A 315 -13.68 -5.71 16.97
N PHE A 316 -14.84 -6.09 16.42
CA PHE A 316 -15.83 -5.16 15.85
C PHE A 316 -17.13 -5.09 16.66
N ARG A 317 -17.14 -5.51 17.92
CA ARG A 317 -18.33 -5.40 18.79
C ARG A 317 -18.86 -3.96 18.87
N GLY A 318 -17.96 -2.98 18.86
CA GLY A 318 -18.31 -1.57 18.85
C GLY A 318 -19.04 -1.11 17.57
N ALA A 319 -18.77 -1.76 16.42
CA ALA A 319 -19.31 -1.35 15.12
C ALA A 319 -20.83 -1.53 15.01
N ARG A 320 -21.45 -2.47 15.74
CA ARG A 320 -22.92 -2.59 15.80
C ARG A 320 -23.60 -1.30 16.25
N LYS A 321 -23.02 -0.60 17.22
CA LYS A 321 -23.58 0.61 17.81
C LYS A 321 -23.00 1.88 17.19
N TYR A 322 -21.73 1.84 16.82
CA TYR A 322 -20.98 2.95 16.26
C TYR A 322 -20.35 2.51 14.92
N PRO A 323 -21.17 2.29 13.88
CA PRO A 323 -20.67 1.84 12.58
C PRO A 323 -19.82 2.94 11.93
N ILE A 324 -18.90 2.53 11.05
CA ILE A 324 -18.17 3.46 10.19
C ILE A 324 -19.14 3.95 9.14
N LYS A 325 -19.36 5.26 9.10
CA LYS A 325 -20.32 5.86 8.19
C LYS A 325 -19.81 7.21 7.67
N PRO A 326 -18.99 7.19 6.60
CA PRO A 326 -18.61 8.40 5.89
C PRO A 326 -19.82 9.14 5.31
N GLU A 327 -19.68 10.44 5.06
CA GLU A 327 -20.68 11.28 4.39
C GLU A 327 -20.94 10.83 2.95
N HIS A 328 -19.93 10.24 2.30
CA HIS A 328 -20.00 9.65 0.96
C HIS A 328 -20.86 8.38 0.89
N GLY A 329 -21.25 7.81 2.04
CA GLY A 329 -21.93 6.53 2.13
C GLY A 329 -20.98 5.38 2.45
N THR A 330 -21.48 4.15 2.36
CA THR A 330 -20.78 2.94 2.81
C THR A 330 -20.36 2.02 1.68
N SER A 331 -20.57 2.40 0.42
CA SER A 331 -20.25 1.58 -0.75
C SER A 331 -18.75 1.39 -0.97
N GLN A 332 -17.89 2.06 -0.21
CA GLN A 332 -16.43 1.92 -0.27
C GLN A 332 -15.87 1.30 1.02
N ILE A 333 -16.72 1.01 2.00
CA ILE A 333 -16.28 0.50 3.30
C ILE A 333 -16.20 -1.03 3.28
N VAL A 334 -15.05 -1.56 3.68
CA VAL A 334 -14.79 -2.98 3.89
C VAL A 334 -14.29 -3.16 5.31
N TYR A 335 -14.90 -4.04 6.10
CA TYR A 335 -14.35 -4.39 7.41
C TYR A 335 -13.26 -5.46 7.26
N SER A 336 -12.12 -5.25 7.90
CA SER A 336 -10.89 -6.03 7.67
C SER A 336 -10.41 -6.74 8.93
N PRO A 337 -11.12 -7.76 9.46
CA PRO A 337 -10.68 -8.47 10.66
C PRO A 337 -9.37 -9.22 10.45
N HIS A 338 -8.54 -9.28 11.49
CA HIS A 338 -7.45 -10.24 11.60
C HIS A 338 -7.87 -11.42 12.47
N ASP A 339 -7.46 -12.63 12.06
CA ASP A 339 -7.70 -13.84 12.84
C ASP A 339 -6.53 -14.81 12.70
N TYR A 340 -6.10 -15.35 13.84
CA TYR A 340 -4.96 -16.25 13.93
C TYR A 340 -5.28 -17.53 14.70
N GLY A 341 -4.42 -18.52 14.49
CA GLY A 341 -4.51 -19.82 15.14
C GLY A 341 -3.70 -19.92 16.44
N PRO A 342 -3.75 -21.09 17.09
CA PRO A 342 -3.04 -21.34 18.34
C PRO A 342 -1.51 -21.27 18.24
N SER A 343 -0.91 -21.22 17.04
CA SER A 343 0.54 -21.01 16.90
C SER A 343 0.97 -19.58 17.21
N VAL A 344 0.08 -18.60 17.07
CA VAL A 344 0.35 -17.18 17.36
C VAL A 344 0.06 -16.90 18.83
N TYR A 345 -1.12 -17.25 19.30
CA TYR A 345 -1.47 -17.17 20.72
C TYR A 345 -2.51 -18.23 21.14
N ASP A 346 -2.30 -18.78 22.32
CA ASP A 346 -3.06 -19.90 22.86
C ASP A 346 -4.36 -19.44 23.56
N GLN A 347 -5.29 -18.93 22.76
CA GLN A 347 -6.54 -18.32 23.19
C GLN A 347 -7.49 -19.31 23.90
N THR A 348 -8.37 -18.79 24.76
CA THR A 348 -9.27 -19.61 25.59
C THR A 348 -10.27 -20.42 24.77
N TRP A 349 -10.71 -19.91 23.61
CA TRP A 349 -11.62 -20.62 22.71
C TRP A 349 -10.98 -21.85 22.04
N PHE A 350 -9.64 -21.97 22.04
CA PHE A 350 -8.94 -23.17 21.60
C PHE A 350 -8.78 -24.24 22.70
N LYS A 351 -9.19 -23.96 23.95
CA LYS A 351 -9.05 -24.88 25.11
C LYS A 351 -10.11 -25.97 25.17
N LYS A 352 -10.46 -26.51 24.01
CA LYS A 352 -11.41 -27.60 23.77
C LYS A 352 -11.23 -28.14 22.36
N ASP A 353 -11.92 -29.24 22.04
CA ASP A 353 -12.02 -29.72 20.66
C ASP A 353 -12.88 -28.73 19.86
N PHE A 354 -12.24 -27.69 19.32
CA PHE A 354 -12.95 -26.61 18.64
C PHE A 354 -13.41 -27.06 17.24
N THR A 355 -14.55 -26.56 16.83
CA THR A 355 -15.17 -26.71 15.52
C THR A 355 -15.55 -25.33 15.00
N GLU A 356 -15.97 -25.22 13.73
CA GLU A 356 -16.54 -23.98 13.20
C GLU A 356 -17.65 -23.43 14.12
N GLN A 357 -18.59 -24.28 14.55
CA GLN A 357 -19.70 -23.84 15.41
C GLN A 357 -19.21 -23.32 16.76
N THR A 358 -18.28 -24.01 17.42
CA THR A 358 -17.78 -23.50 18.70
C THR A 358 -16.98 -22.21 18.52
N LEU A 359 -16.21 -22.08 17.42
CA LEU A 359 -15.51 -20.83 17.12
C LEU A 359 -16.48 -19.68 16.87
N LEU A 360 -17.60 -19.93 16.16
CA LEU A 360 -18.69 -18.97 16.01
C LEU A 360 -19.29 -18.58 17.36
N ASP A 361 -19.63 -19.56 18.19
CA ASP A 361 -20.29 -19.35 19.49
C ASP A 361 -19.39 -18.60 20.49
N ASP A 362 -18.10 -18.95 20.53
CA ASP A 362 -17.16 -18.44 21.53
C ASP A 362 -16.46 -17.15 21.09
N TYR A 363 -16.27 -16.96 19.78
CA TYR A 363 -15.40 -15.91 19.26
C TYR A 363 -15.95 -15.24 17.99
N TRP A 364 -15.96 -15.92 16.84
CA TRP A 364 -16.14 -15.30 15.53
C TRP A 364 -17.43 -14.49 15.39
N TYR A 365 -18.60 -15.04 15.77
CA TYR A 365 -19.89 -14.42 15.45
C TYR A 365 -20.04 -13.03 16.08
N GLU A 366 -19.91 -12.92 17.39
CA GLU A 366 -20.06 -11.62 18.07
C GLU A 366 -18.88 -10.67 17.84
N THR A 367 -17.74 -11.18 17.35
CA THR A 367 -16.53 -10.37 17.16
C THR A 367 -16.52 -9.69 15.80
N TRP A 368 -16.66 -10.45 14.71
CA TRP A 368 -16.54 -9.93 13.34
C TRP A 368 -17.58 -10.58 12.41
N ALA A 369 -17.76 -11.90 12.44
CA ALA A 369 -18.53 -12.65 11.42
C ALA A 369 -20.01 -12.26 11.29
N TYR A 370 -20.59 -11.60 12.30
CA TYR A 370 -21.94 -11.04 12.16
C TYR A 370 -22.03 -10.00 11.04
N ILE A 371 -20.95 -9.30 10.71
CA ILE A 371 -20.92 -8.23 9.70
C ILE A 371 -21.29 -8.80 8.33
N ASN A 372 -20.63 -9.88 7.91
CA ASN A 372 -20.99 -10.60 6.70
C ASN A 372 -22.37 -11.26 6.84
N LYS A 373 -22.62 -11.97 7.95
CA LYS A 373 -23.86 -12.74 8.15
C LYS A 373 -25.14 -11.90 8.10
N GLU A 374 -25.06 -10.65 8.56
CA GLU A 374 -26.19 -9.71 8.61
C GLU A 374 -26.21 -8.72 7.44
N GLU A 375 -25.38 -8.94 6.41
CA GLU A 375 -25.30 -8.11 5.21
C GLU A 375 -24.98 -6.63 5.51
N ILE A 376 -24.13 -6.38 6.51
CA ILE A 376 -23.79 -5.01 6.95
C ILE A 376 -22.79 -4.36 5.98
N ALA A 377 -21.72 -5.08 5.66
CA ALA A 377 -20.65 -4.67 4.76
C ALA A 377 -19.84 -5.91 4.34
N PRO A 378 -19.08 -5.85 3.23
CA PRO A 378 -18.14 -6.91 2.90
C PRO A 378 -17.03 -7.00 3.96
N GLU A 379 -16.52 -8.21 4.13
CA GLU A 379 -15.37 -8.49 4.96
C GLU A 379 -14.16 -8.88 4.10
N LEU A 380 -12.97 -8.50 4.56
CA LEU A 380 -11.68 -9.01 4.08
C LEU A 380 -10.89 -9.51 5.30
N ILE A 381 -10.63 -10.81 5.44
CA ILE A 381 -9.72 -11.26 6.50
C ILE A 381 -8.29 -10.80 6.14
N GLY A 382 -7.86 -9.66 6.71
CA GLY A 382 -6.64 -8.94 6.33
C GLY A 382 -5.37 -9.74 6.58
N GLU A 383 -5.40 -10.53 7.64
CA GLU A 383 -4.36 -11.49 7.95
C GLU A 383 -4.94 -12.78 8.52
N TRP A 384 -4.54 -13.88 7.89
CA TRP A 384 -4.70 -15.22 8.42
C TRP A 384 -3.54 -16.09 7.93
N GLY A 385 -3.02 -16.96 8.79
CA GLY A 385 -1.91 -17.83 8.42
C GLY A 385 -1.25 -18.48 9.62
N GLY A 386 -0.26 -19.32 9.36
CA GLY A 386 0.46 -20.05 10.40
C GLY A 386 1.30 -21.20 9.89
N PHE A 387 1.98 -21.88 10.81
CA PHE A 387 2.74 -23.09 10.50
C PHE A 387 1.84 -24.30 10.25
N MET A 388 2.25 -25.16 9.31
CA MET A 388 1.61 -26.45 9.05
C MET A 388 2.09 -27.47 10.08
N ASP A 389 1.31 -27.68 11.13
CA ASP A 389 1.68 -28.53 12.28
C ASP A 389 1.07 -29.94 12.24
N GLY A 390 0.14 -30.21 11.32
CA GLY A 390 -0.64 -31.45 11.30
C GLY A 390 -1.55 -31.62 12.53
N ALA A 391 -1.82 -30.55 13.28
CA ALA A 391 -2.55 -30.55 14.54
C ALA A 391 -3.53 -29.36 14.61
N GLU A 392 -3.65 -28.72 15.78
CA GLU A 392 -4.67 -27.70 16.04
C GLU A 392 -4.49 -26.44 15.18
N ASN A 393 -3.27 -25.99 14.88
CA ASN A 393 -3.10 -24.80 14.05
C ASN A 393 -3.56 -25.05 12.61
N GLN A 394 -3.18 -26.19 12.03
CA GLN A 394 -3.65 -26.58 10.71
C GLN A 394 -5.16 -26.84 10.66
N LYS A 395 -5.74 -27.35 11.76
CA LYS A 395 -7.19 -27.51 11.92
C LYS A 395 -7.88 -26.14 11.90
N TRP A 396 -7.40 -25.16 12.68
CA TRP A 396 -7.92 -23.79 12.65
C TRP A 396 -7.82 -23.15 11.26
N MET A 397 -6.65 -23.21 10.61
CA MET A 397 -6.47 -22.67 9.25
C MET A 397 -7.45 -23.30 8.26
N THR A 398 -7.73 -24.59 8.40
CA THR A 398 -8.71 -25.30 7.57
C THR A 398 -10.13 -24.82 7.83
N LEU A 399 -10.53 -24.65 9.09
CA LEU A 399 -11.86 -24.16 9.45
C LEU A 399 -12.08 -22.73 8.97
N LEU A 400 -11.13 -21.82 9.20
CA LEU A 400 -11.26 -20.43 8.76
C LEU A 400 -11.30 -20.33 7.23
N ARG A 401 -10.43 -21.07 6.53
CA ARG A 401 -10.45 -21.16 5.05
C ARG A 401 -11.83 -21.57 4.54
N ASP A 402 -12.37 -22.67 5.07
CA ASP A 402 -13.64 -23.21 4.61
C ASP A 402 -14.80 -22.26 4.94
N TYR A 403 -14.75 -21.59 6.10
CA TYR A 403 -15.70 -20.54 6.47
C TYR A 403 -15.67 -19.38 5.48
N MET A 404 -14.49 -18.85 5.14
CA MET A 404 -14.36 -17.75 4.18
C MET A 404 -14.93 -18.10 2.80
N ILE A 405 -14.65 -19.31 2.30
CA ILE A 405 -15.21 -19.81 1.03
C ILE A 405 -16.74 -19.84 1.12
N ASN A 406 -17.28 -20.48 2.15
CA ASN A 406 -18.73 -20.67 2.32
C ASN A 406 -19.51 -19.36 2.49
N HIS A 407 -18.84 -18.29 2.92
CA HIS A 407 -19.43 -16.99 3.23
C HIS A 407 -18.99 -15.87 2.28
N HIS A 408 -18.21 -16.20 1.25
CA HIS A 408 -17.65 -15.28 0.26
C HIS A 408 -16.87 -14.12 0.90
N ILE A 409 -16.06 -14.44 1.90
CA ILE A 409 -15.26 -13.45 2.62
C ILE A 409 -13.93 -13.29 1.87
N ASN A 410 -13.59 -12.05 1.53
CA ASN A 410 -12.31 -11.70 0.91
C ASN A 410 -11.16 -12.01 1.88
N HIS A 411 -9.93 -12.17 1.40
CA HIS A 411 -8.81 -12.42 2.32
C HIS A 411 -7.45 -12.11 1.74
N THR A 412 -6.50 -11.89 2.65
CA THR A 412 -5.07 -11.88 2.36
C THR A 412 -4.32 -12.79 3.32
N PHE A 413 -3.64 -13.81 2.79
CA PHE A 413 -2.85 -14.73 3.62
C PHE A 413 -1.62 -14.02 4.20
N TRP A 414 -1.36 -14.22 5.49
CA TRP A 414 -0.11 -13.78 6.14
C TRP A 414 0.89 -14.94 6.18
N CYS A 415 1.94 -14.93 5.36
CA CYS A 415 2.32 -13.95 4.33
C CYS A 415 3.04 -14.64 3.16
N LEU A 416 3.45 -13.89 2.13
CA LEU A 416 4.36 -14.39 1.11
C LEU A 416 5.76 -14.65 1.70
N ASN A 417 6.25 -13.68 2.48
CA ASN A 417 7.58 -13.64 3.08
C ASN A 417 7.97 -14.88 3.89
N THR A 418 9.24 -15.29 3.85
CA THR A 418 9.71 -16.44 4.67
C THR A 418 10.02 -16.07 6.12
N ASN A 419 10.19 -14.78 6.43
CA ASN A 419 10.76 -14.28 7.68
C ASN A 419 9.74 -13.75 8.68
N SER A 420 8.48 -14.18 8.60
CA SER A 420 7.54 -14.05 9.72
C SER A 420 7.85 -15.12 10.78
N GLY A 421 8.11 -14.70 12.01
CA GLY A 421 8.67 -15.57 13.06
C GLY A 421 7.70 -16.61 13.63
N ASP A 422 6.41 -16.29 13.67
CA ASP A 422 5.33 -17.07 14.29
C ASP A 422 4.41 -17.78 13.28
N THR A 423 4.51 -17.41 12.00
CA THR A 423 3.71 -18.02 10.91
C THR A 423 4.54 -18.61 9.77
N GLY A 424 5.79 -18.17 9.58
CA GLY A 424 6.52 -18.34 8.32
C GLY A 424 5.76 -17.70 7.15
N GLY A 425 5.88 -18.24 5.94
CA GLY A 425 5.06 -17.78 4.82
C GLY A 425 4.82 -18.83 3.75
N LEU A 426 4.33 -18.37 2.60
CA LEU A 426 4.07 -19.17 1.41
C LEU A 426 5.36 -19.46 0.63
N TRP A 427 6.36 -18.57 0.71
CA TRP A 427 7.70 -18.83 0.21
C TRP A 427 8.58 -19.54 1.25
N SER A 428 9.60 -20.23 0.76
CA SER A 428 10.65 -20.86 1.59
C SER A 428 12.07 -20.64 1.07
N GLY A 429 12.25 -20.05 -0.11
CA GLY A 429 13.57 -19.69 -0.60
C GLY A 429 13.57 -19.01 -1.96
N PHE A 430 14.72 -18.42 -2.30
CA PHE A 430 14.96 -17.71 -3.55
C PHE A 430 16.34 -18.04 -4.09
N MET A 431 16.45 -18.21 -5.40
CA MET A 431 17.72 -18.36 -6.08
C MET A 431 17.68 -17.60 -7.40
N TYR A 432 18.49 -16.54 -7.50
CA TYR A 432 18.71 -15.85 -8.78
C TYR A 432 19.79 -16.55 -9.60
N ASP A 433 19.43 -17.02 -10.79
CA ASP A 433 20.36 -17.59 -11.75
C ASP A 433 20.90 -16.50 -12.68
N THR A 434 22.16 -16.11 -12.50
CA THR A 434 22.83 -15.10 -13.33
C THR A 434 23.09 -15.56 -14.77
N THR A 435 23.00 -16.85 -15.08
CA THR A 435 23.11 -17.35 -16.46
C THR A 435 21.79 -17.21 -17.18
N ASN A 436 20.68 -17.58 -16.54
CA ASN A 436 19.34 -17.53 -17.14
C ASN A 436 18.62 -16.20 -16.90
N GLN A 437 19.16 -15.33 -16.04
CA GLN A 437 18.58 -14.04 -15.64
C GLN A 437 17.18 -14.21 -15.06
N HIS A 438 17.04 -15.16 -14.14
CA HIS A 438 15.74 -15.57 -13.63
C HIS A 438 15.83 -15.97 -12.16
N THR A 439 14.85 -15.57 -11.37
CA THR A 439 14.63 -16.01 -9.99
C THR A 439 13.77 -17.26 -9.95
N THR A 440 14.33 -18.34 -9.43
CA THR A 440 13.53 -19.48 -8.94
C THR A 440 13.08 -19.21 -7.51
N ILE A 441 11.77 -19.29 -7.29
CA ILE A 441 11.15 -19.20 -5.96
C ILE A 441 10.80 -20.61 -5.49
N THR A 442 11.20 -20.95 -4.27
CA THR A 442 10.74 -22.17 -3.60
C THR A 442 9.52 -21.83 -2.75
N TRP A 443 8.44 -22.59 -2.92
CA TRP A 443 7.19 -22.42 -2.18
C TRP A 443 7.02 -23.51 -1.10
N GLU A 444 6.33 -23.17 -0.03
CA GLU A 444 5.81 -24.11 0.97
C GLU A 444 4.59 -24.85 0.39
N GLU A 445 4.81 -25.82 -0.51
CA GLU A 445 3.75 -26.43 -1.33
C GLU A 445 2.57 -27.01 -0.53
N ASN A 446 2.81 -27.55 0.67
CA ASN A 446 1.72 -28.06 1.51
C ASN A 446 0.85 -26.92 2.09
N LYS A 447 1.49 -25.80 2.46
CA LYS A 447 0.79 -24.60 2.93
C LYS A 447 0.05 -23.93 1.77
N TYR A 448 0.72 -23.80 0.62
CA TYR A 448 0.12 -23.29 -0.60
C TYR A 448 -1.11 -24.12 -1.01
N LYS A 449 -1.06 -25.45 -1.00
CA LYS A 449 -2.25 -26.29 -1.29
C LYS A 449 -3.42 -26.10 -0.31
N LEU A 450 -3.14 -25.74 0.94
CA LEU A 450 -4.18 -25.36 1.89
C LEU A 450 -4.82 -24.04 1.47
N PHE A 451 -3.99 -23.05 1.17
CA PHE A 451 -4.36 -21.68 0.77
C PHE A 451 -5.07 -21.63 -0.59
N GLU A 452 -4.56 -22.35 -1.59
CA GLU A 452 -5.01 -22.36 -2.99
C GLU A 452 -6.50 -22.64 -3.12
N LYS A 453 -7.07 -23.45 -2.23
CA LYS A 453 -8.52 -23.74 -2.24
C LYS A 453 -9.39 -22.50 -2.03
N ALA A 454 -8.86 -21.48 -1.37
CA ALA A 454 -9.50 -20.19 -1.15
C ALA A 454 -9.12 -19.14 -2.20
N LEU A 455 -8.32 -19.48 -3.21
CA LEU A 455 -8.09 -18.58 -4.35
C LEU A 455 -9.26 -18.66 -5.34
N TRP A 456 -9.61 -17.53 -5.95
CA TRP A 456 -10.76 -17.46 -6.85
C TRP A 456 -10.48 -18.21 -8.17
N GLN A 457 -11.27 -19.25 -8.45
CA GLN A 457 -11.05 -20.18 -9.55
C GLN A 457 -12.36 -20.58 -10.22
N THR A 458 -12.27 -20.80 -11.53
CA THR A 458 -13.30 -21.53 -12.28
C THR A 458 -13.47 -22.94 -11.70
N GLN A 459 -14.72 -23.38 -11.55
CA GLN A 459 -15.01 -24.61 -10.81
C GLN A 459 -14.49 -25.88 -11.49
N THR A 460 -14.43 -25.93 -12.82
CA THR A 460 -14.12 -27.17 -13.57
C THR A 460 -12.71 -27.15 -14.14
N THR A 461 -12.30 -26.05 -14.77
CA THR A 461 -10.98 -25.94 -15.40
C THR A 461 -9.88 -25.53 -14.42
N GLY A 462 -10.23 -24.94 -13.27
CA GLY A 462 -9.26 -24.51 -12.26
C GLY A 462 -8.42 -23.31 -12.68
N LYS A 463 -8.84 -22.58 -13.73
CA LYS A 463 -8.23 -21.29 -14.09
C LYS A 463 -8.49 -20.27 -12.99
N TYR A 464 -7.43 -19.59 -12.54
CA TYR A 464 -7.53 -18.51 -11.57
C TYR A 464 -8.22 -17.29 -12.18
N ILE A 465 -8.95 -16.54 -11.36
CA ILE A 465 -9.74 -15.39 -11.81
C ILE A 465 -9.12 -14.11 -11.23
N GLY A 466 -8.66 -13.23 -12.11
CA GLY A 466 -8.17 -11.89 -11.76
C GLY A 466 -9.29 -10.88 -11.54
N LEU A 467 -8.91 -9.70 -11.06
CA LEU A 467 -9.84 -8.58 -10.84
C LEU A 467 -9.83 -7.57 -12.00
N ASP A 468 -8.78 -7.57 -12.83
CA ASP A 468 -8.66 -6.68 -13.98
C ASP A 468 -9.64 -7.11 -15.08
N HIS A 469 -10.34 -6.15 -15.71
CA HIS A 469 -11.31 -6.42 -16.76
C HIS A 469 -10.66 -6.88 -18.07
N GLN A 470 -9.43 -6.48 -18.35
CA GLN A 470 -8.76 -6.70 -19.64
C GLN A 470 -7.59 -7.68 -19.56
N ARG A 471 -6.79 -7.59 -18.50
CA ARG A 471 -5.56 -8.36 -18.31
C ARG A 471 -5.87 -9.65 -17.55
N PRO A 472 -5.51 -10.81 -18.12
CA PRO A 472 -5.54 -12.05 -17.38
C PRO A 472 -4.61 -12.02 -16.17
N LEU A 473 -5.00 -12.73 -15.11
CA LEU A 473 -4.10 -12.97 -13.99
C LEU A 473 -2.99 -13.94 -14.41
N GLY A 474 -1.74 -13.47 -14.36
CA GLY A 474 -0.57 -14.23 -14.79
C GLY A 474 -0.40 -14.25 -16.32
N LEU A 475 0.75 -14.76 -16.79
CA LEU A 475 1.09 -14.80 -18.21
C LEU A 475 1.18 -16.23 -18.77
N ASN A 476 1.18 -17.25 -17.91
CA ASN A 476 1.40 -18.64 -18.31
C ASN A 476 0.07 -19.40 -18.58
N ASN A 477 -0.99 -18.68 -18.96
CA ASN A 477 -2.33 -19.22 -19.23
C ASN A 477 -2.96 -19.95 -18.02
N THR A 478 -2.47 -19.63 -16.82
CA THR A 478 -2.90 -20.09 -15.50
C THR A 478 -4.19 -19.40 -15.07
N GLY A 479 -4.31 -18.09 -15.32
CA GLY A 479 -5.49 -17.30 -15.00
C GLY A 479 -6.19 -16.65 -16.21
N ILE A 480 -7.28 -15.94 -15.90
CA ILE A 480 -8.16 -15.19 -16.82
C ILE A 480 -8.57 -13.86 -16.17
N SER A 481 -9.06 -12.91 -16.98
CA SER A 481 -9.61 -11.64 -16.49
C SER A 481 -11.02 -11.83 -15.93
N VAL A 482 -11.52 -10.88 -15.12
CA VAL A 482 -12.89 -10.95 -14.58
C VAL A 482 -13.94 -10.94 -15.70
N THR A 483 -13.71 -10.11 -16.73
CA THR A 483 -14.57 -10.07 -17.93
C THR A 483 -14.60 -11.40 -18.66
N GLU A 484 -13.45 -12.06 -18.82
CA GLU A 484 -13.39 -13.36 -19.48
C GLU A 484 -14.16 -14.42 -18.68
N PHE A 485 -14.02 -14.42 -17.35
CA PHE A 485 -14.76 -15.31 -16.46
C PHE A 485 -16.28 -15.14 -16.67
N TYR A 486 -16.80 -13.93 -16.52
CA TYR A 486 -18.24 -13.68 -16.63
C TYR A 486 -18.80 -13.89 -18.04
N LYS A 487 -17.98 -13.71 -19.08
CA LYS A 487 -18.39 -13.92 -20.46
C LYS A 487 -18.41 -15.40 -20.87
N SER A 488 -17.47 -16.20 -20.36
CA SER A 488 -17.18 -17.53 -20.94
C SER A 488 -17.32 -18.69 -19.96
N TYR A 489 -17.18 -18.44 -18.66
CA TYR A 489 -17.05 -19.49 -17.64
C TYR A 489 -18.15 -19.45 -16.57
N SER A 490 -18.68 -18.29 -16.21
CA SER A 490 -19.72 -18.13 -15.18
C SER A 490 -20.97 -19.01 -15.45
N ALA A 491 -21.47 -19.00 -16.69
CA ALA A 491 -22.69 -19.73 -17.07
C ALA A 491 -22.45 -21.24 -17.32
N THR A 492 -21.21 -21.65 -17.53
CA THR A 492 -20.84 -23.02 -17.93
C THR A 492 -20.24 -23.80 -16.77
N GLU A 493 -19.36 -23.18 -16.00
CA GLU A 493 -18.60 -23.74 -14.87
C GLU A 493 -19.03 -23.16 -13.53
N GLY A 494 -19.26 -21.84 -13.45
CA GLY A 494 -19.29 -21.12 -12.17
C GLY A 494 -17.89 -21.02 -11.54
N SER A 495 -17.82 -20.60 -10.29
CA SER A 495 -16.57 -20.53 -9.52
C SER A 495 -16.61 -21.34 -8.22
N ASN A 496 -15.45 -21.58 -7.63
CA ASN A 496 -15.31 -22.31 -6.36
C ASN A 496 -15.98 -21.60 -5.17
N ILE A 497 -16.10 -20.27 -5.19
CA ILE A 497 -16.70 -19.50 -4.08
C ILE A 497 -18.19 -19.80 -3.93
N ASP A 498 -18.89 -20.06 -5.04
CA ASP A 498 -20.31 -20.38 -5.05
C ASP A 498 -20.60 -21.89 -5.06
N GLY A 499 -19.59 -22.72 -4.78
CA GLY A 499 -19.68 -24.18 -4.96
C GLY A 499 -20.06 -24.58 -6.40
N GLY A 500 -19.66 -23.79 -7.41
CA GLY A 500 -19.95 -24.04 -8.81
C GLY A 500 -21.33 -23.57 -9.28
N LYS A 501 -22.00 -22.69 -8.52
CA LYS A 501 -23.24 -22.07 -8.99
C LYS A 501 -22.96 -21.31 -10.29
N LYS A 502 -23.83 -21.50 -11.27
CA LYS A 502 -23.75 -20.85 -12.57
C LYS A 502 -24.53 -19.54 -12.53
N SER A 503 -23.94 -18.49 -13.08
CA SER A 503 -24.54 -17.15 -13.20
C SER A 503 -24.38 -16.64 -14.63
N ASN A 504 -25.17 -15.64 -15.02
CA ASN A 504 -25.01 -14.99 -16.33
C ASN A 504 -24.29 -13.64 -16.26
N GLY A 505 -23.71 -13.30 -15.09
CA GLY A 505 -23.15 -11.96 -14.82
C GLY A 505 -24.21 -10.88 -14.65
N GLY A 506 -23.79 -9.70 -14.18
CA GLY A 506 -24.66 -8.52 -13.97
C GLY A 506 -25.83 -8.75 -13.01
N GLU A 507 -25.69 -9.68 -12.07
CA GLU A 507 -26.72 -10.02 -11.08
C GLU A 507 -26.69 -9.05 -9.88
N GLY A 508 -25.61 -8.28 -9.72
CA GLY A 508 -25.47 -7.22 -8.71
C GLY A 508 -26.26 -5.97 -9.05
N THR A 509 -26.60 -5.19 -8.02
CA THR A 509 -27.12 -3.84 -8.24
C THR A 509 -25.95 -2.95 -8.65
N ILE A 510 -25.98 -2.40 -9.86
CA ILE A 510 -25.03 -1.35 -10.25
C ILE A 510 -25.35 -0.15 -9.37
N VAL A 511 -24.53 0.07 -8.34
CA VAL A 511 -24.54 1.33 -7.62
C VAL A 511 -23.54 2.19 -8.35
N ASP A 512 -24.03 3.14 -9.15
CA ASP A 512 -23.15 4.17 -9.70
C ASP A 512 -22.35 4.74 -8.52
N PRO A 513 -21.00 4.86 -8.62
CA PRO A 513 -20.26 5.61 -7.62
C PRO A 513 -20.95 6.97 -7.47
N PRO A 514 -21.08 7.51 -6.24
CA PRO A 514 -21.75 8.77 -6.04
C PRO A 514 -21.19 9.76 -7.06
N THR A 515 -22.05 10.22 -7.97
CA THR A 515 -21.66 11.23 -8.95
C THR A 515 -21.02 12.34 -8.13
N PRO A 516 -19.79 12.81 -8.44
CA PRO A 516 -19.22 13.95 -7.74
C PRO A 516 -20.29 15.02 -7.77
N GLY A 517 -20.93 15.26 -6.62
CA GLY A 517 -21.99 16.23 -6.55
C GLY A 517 -21.38 17.49 -7.14
N THR A 518 -21.99 18.03 -8.21
CA THR A 518 -21.52 19.25 -8.90
C THR A 518 -20.84 20.12 -7.85
N THR A 519 -19.52 20.25 -7.94
CA THR A 519 -18.74 20.94 -6.93
C THR A 519 -19.43 22.26 -6.69
N LYS A 520 -20.14 22.37 -5.56
CA LYS A 520 -20.36 23.67 -4.98
C LYS A 520 -18.95 24.10 -4.65
N PRO A 521 -18.47 25.25 -5.17
CA PRO A 521 -17.16 25.73 -4.79
C PRO A 521 -17.09 25.71 -3.27
N VAL A 522 -16.15 24.94 -2.73
CA VAL A 522 -15.82 24.94 -1.31
C VAL A 522 -15.48 26.38 -0.99
N THR A 523 -16.45 27.06 -0.40
CA THR A 523 -16.26 28.37 0.19
C THR A 523 -15.63 28.08 1.54
N THR A 524 -14.31 27.91 1.56
CA THR A 524 -13.54 28.12 2.78
C THR A 524 -13.83 29.56 3.17
N THR A 525 -14.55 29.74 4.27
CA THR A 525 -14.91 31.08 4.77
C THR A 525 -13.64 31.71 5.33
N VAL A 526 -12.84 32.29 4.45
CA VAL A 526 -11.91 33.36 4.78
C VAL A 526 -12.78 34.57 5.02
N THR A 527 -12.80 35.05 6.27
CA THR A 527 -13.46 36.31 6.60
C THR A 527 -12.63 37.46 6.02
N THR A 528 -12.90 37.80 4.75
CA THR A 528 -12.33 38.96 4.08
C THR A 528 -13.14 40.19 4.46
N THR A 529 -12.60 41.06 5.33
CA THR A 529 -13.06 42.45 5.42
C THR A 529 -12.28 43.26 4.39
N THR A 530 -12.84 43.41 3.18
CA THR A 530 -12.26 44.25 2.13
C THR A 530 -12.54 45.72 2.44
N THR A 531 -11.49 46.50 2.72
CA THR A 531 -11.52 47.95 2.50
C THR A 531 -10.57 48.26 1.34
N THR A 532 -11.14 48.71 0.23
CA THR A 532 -10.43 49.01 -1.02
C THR A 532 -9.68 50.34 -0.90
N THR A 533 -8.37 50.35 -1.16
CA THR A 533 -7.71 51.55 -1.72
C THR A 533 -6.55 51.16 -2.63
N THR A 534 -6.47 51.81 -3.78
CA THR A 534 -5.64 51.52 -4.96
C THR A 534 -4.22 52.15 -4.93
N LYS A 535 -3.27 51.45 -5.59
CA LYS A 535 -1.99 51.88 -6.23
C LYS A 535 -0.77 52.15 -5.31
N PRO A 536 0.52 52.11 -5.80
CA PRO A 536 1.08 51.66 -7.09
C PRO A 536 2.26 50.66 -7.02
N VAL A 537 2.50 49.97 -8.14
CA VAL A 537 3.73 49.23 -8.45
C VAL A 537 4.95 50.15 -8.32
N THR A 538 5.95 49.74 -7.53
CA THR A 538 7.27 50.39 -7.48
C THR A 538 8.37 49.34 -7.57
N THR A 539 9.05 49.32 -8.72
CA THR A 539 10.36 48.70 -8.92
C THR A 539 11.40 49.51 -8.15
N THR A 540 12.19 48.90 -7.26
CA THR A 540 13.34 49.61 -6.65
C THR A 540 14.59 48.77 -6.75
N THR A 541 15.57 49.35 -7.46
CA THR A 541 16.95 48.91 -7.63
C THR A 541 17.79 49.29 -6.40
N THR A 542 18.72 48.40 -6.04
CA THR A 542 19.67 48.49 -4.94
C THR A 542 20.51 49.78 -4.94
N THR A 543 20.78 50.32 -3.75
CA THR A 543 21.98 51.16 -3.52
C THR A 543 22.50 50.93 -2.10
N VAL A 544 23.79 50.61 -1.99
CA VAL A 544 24.53 50.42 -0.74
C VAL A 544 24.94 51.79 -0.19
N THR A 545 24.64 52.05 1.08
CA THR A 545 25.29 53.11 1.87
C THR A 545 25.50 52.63 3.30
N THR A 546 26.73 52.80 3.77
CA THR A 546 27.24 52.48 5.11
C THR A 546 26.76 53.49 6.16
N ASP A 547 26.07 53.02 7.21
CA ASP A 547 25.76 53.76 8.44
C ASP A 547 26.12 52.89 9.67
N PRO A 548 26.98 53.32 10.60
CA PRO A 548 27.61 52.46 11.61
C PRO A 548 26.80 52.27 12.92
N ALA A 549 25.49 51.97 12.82
CA ALA A 549 24.66 51.66 14.00
C ALA A 549 23.73 50.42 13.86
N ARG A 550 23.88 49.59 12.83
CA ARG A 550 23.19 48.28 12.72
C ARG A 550 24.15 47.15 13.05
N GLN A 551 24.24 46.75 14.31
CA GLN A 551 24.95 45.53 14.68
C GLN A 551 24.11 44.33 14.22
N ILE A 552 24.56 43.64 13.16
CA ILE A 552 23.92 42.44 12.65
C ILE A 552 24.20 41.30 13.63
N LYS A 553 23.15 40.58 14.02
CA LYS A 553 23.26 39.34 14.79
C LYS A 553 22.84 38.20 13.88
N TRP A 554 23.83 37.59 13.23
CA TRP A 554 23.60 36.52 12.25
C TRP A 554 22.82 35.37 12.87
N GLY A 555 21.74 34.96 12.19
CA GLY A 555 20.84 33.89 12.60
C GLY A 555 19.64 34.30 13.48
N ASP A 556 19.60 35.52 14.04
CA ASP A 556 18.50 36.03 14.87
C ASP A 556 17.40 36.67 13.99
N ALA A 557 16.67 35.82 13.27
CA ALA A 557 15.67 36.23 12.28
C ALA A 557 14.44 36.90 12.93
N ASN A 558 14.05 36.46 14.12
CA ASN A 558 12.90 37.01 14.84
C ASN A 558 13.25 38.29 15.65
N CYS A 559 14.54 38.63 15.76
CA CYS A 559 15.08 39.80 16.48
C CYS A 559 14.81 39.78 18.00
N ASP A 560 14.61 38.62 18.61
CA ASP A 560 14.43 38.47 20.06
C ASP A 560 15.75 38.52 20.84
N GLY A 561 16.87 38.43 20.13
CA GLY A 561 18.21 38.54 20.71
C GLY A 561 18.81 37.20 21.12
N ASP A 562 18.22 36.06 20.76
CA ASP A 562 18.82 34.72 20.79
C ASP A 562 18.93 34.15 19.36
N VAL A 563 19.57 33.00 19.19
CA VAL A 563 19.60 32.28 17.88
C VAL A 563 19.19 30.85 18.16
N ASP A 564 17.95 30.52 17.84
CA ASP A 564 17.35 29.23 18.15
C ASP A 564 16.42 28.72 17.05
N VAL A 565 15.75 27.60 17.31
CA VAL A 565 14.92 26.91 16.32
C VAL A 565 13.78 27.80 15.81
N SER A 566 13.32 28.77 16.60
CA SER A 566 12.28 29.73 16.23
C SER A 566 12.73 30.61 15.06
N ASP A 567 14.02 30.96 14.98
CA ASP A 567 14.60 31.70 13.87
C ASP A 567 14.61 30.88 12.59
N ALA A 568 15.08 29.63 12.67
CA ALA A 568 15.09 28.72 11.53
C ALA A 568 13.66 28.45 11.01
N VAL A 569 12.69 28.28 11.92
CA VAL A 569 11.28 28.11 11.56
C VAL A 569 10.73 29.38 10.91
N LEU A 570 11.04 30.56 11.44
CA LEU A 570 10.60 31.83 10.85
C LEU A 570 11.19 32.04 9.44
N ILE A 571 12.46 31.68 9.22
CA ILE A 571 13.11 31.71 7.91
C ILE A 571 12.43 30.73 6.93
N CYS A 572 12.18 29.48 7.35
CA CYS A 572 11.50 28.50 6.52
C CYS A 572 10.08 28.94 6.12
N ARG A 573 9.32 29.47 7.09
CA ARG A 573 7.97 29.97 6.83
C ARG A 573 7.98 31.19 5.90
N PHE A 574 8.90 32.13 6.12
CA PHE A 574 9.08 33.28 5.24
C PHE A 574 9.47 32.88 3.81
N GLY A 575 10.43 31.95 3.66
CA GLY A 575 10.86 31.42 2.36
C GLY A 575 9.79 30.61 1.62
N ALA A 576 8.83 30.02 2.34
CA ALA A 576 7.67 29.34 1.80
C ALA A 576 6.50 30.30 1.44
N GLU A 577 6.74 31.61 1.46
CA GLU A 577 5.74 32.66 1.22
C GLU A 577 4.52 32.57 2.18
N ASP A 578 4.72 32.06 3.41
CA ASP A 578 3.71 32.11 4.46
C ASP A 578 3.40 33.58 4.82
N ALA A 579 2.22 34.05 4.43
CA ALA A 579 1.77 35.42 4.64
C ALA A 579 1.71 35.86 6.11
N THR A 580 1.82 34.93 7.07
CA THR A 580 1.85 35.21 8.51
C THR A 580 3.27 35.24 9.11
N ALA A 581 4.28 34.85 8.34
CA ALA A 581 5.68 34.93 8.74
C ALA A 581 6.23 36.33 8.41
N GLU A 582 6.02 37.30 9.29
CA GLU A 582 6.58 38.64 9.12
C GLU A 582 8.01 38.72 9.68
N ILE A 583 9.00 38.91 8.82
CA ILE A 583 10.38 39.20 9.21
C ILE A 583 10.64 40.71 9.05
N THR A 584 11.14 41.36 10.10
CA THR A 584 11.48 42.79 10.04
C THR A 584 12.67 43.05 9.10
N GLU A 585 12.88 44.30 8.64
CA GLU A 585 14.08 44.64 7.85
C GLU A 585 15.38 44.21 8.54
N LYS A 586 15.44 44.30 9.88
CA LYS A 586 16.59 43.83 10.66
C LYS A 586 16.66 42.31 10.68
N GLY A 587 15.52 41.64 10.84
CA GLY A 587 15.41 40.18 10.80
C GLY A 587 15.86 39.61 9.46
N LEU A 588 15.55 40.27 8.35
CA LEU A 588 16.02 39.87 7.01
C LEU A 588 17.55 40.00 6.89
N LEU A 589 18.13 41.05 7.48
CA LEU A 589 19.59 41.19 7.52
C LEU A 589 20.24 40.13 8.42
N ASN A 590 19.63 39.80 9.55
CA ASN A 590 20.10 38.75 10.46
C ASN A 590 19.96 37.35 9.84
N ALA A 591 18.89 37.10 9.09
CA ALA A 591 18.56 35.82 8.46
C ALA A 591 19.44 35.46 7.26
N ASN A 592 20.00 36.45 6.53
CA ASN A 592 20.80 36.24 5.32
C ASN A 592 22.22 35.73 5.62
N VAL A 593 22.32 34.53 6.20
CA VAL A 593 23.59 33.93 6.65
C VAL A 593 24.36 33.27 5.50
N VAL A 594 23.74 33.07 4.33
CA VAL A 594 24.37 32.56 3.11
C VAL A 594 24.85 33.68 2.16
N ALA A 595 24.38 34.91 2.34
CA ALA A 595 24.73 36.12 1.56
C ALA A 595 24.43 36.06 0.06
N ASP A 596 23.39 35.34 -0.36
CA ASP A 596 22.95 35.28 -1.75
C ASP A 596 21.83 36.30 -2.10
N SER A 597 21.44 37.13 -1.13
CA SER A 597 20.38 38.16 -1.21
C SER A 597 18.94 37.61 -1.23
N SER A 598 18.77 36.30 -1.08
CA SER A 598 17.48 35.65 -0.85
C SER A 598 17.42 35.08 0.56
N ILE A 599 16.24 35.09 1.20
CA ILE A 599 16.02 34.44 2.50
C ILE A 599 15.26 33.15 2.24
N ASN A 600 15.91 32.01 2.39
CA ASN A 600 15.35 30.72 1.97
C ASN A 600 15.81 29.56 2.89
N GLY A 601 15.51 28.32 2.49
CA GLY A 601 15.85 27.13 3.25
C GLY A 601 17.35 26.96 3.54
N ASP A 602 18.25 27.46 2.70
CA ASP A 602 19.70 27.36 2.90
C ASP A 602 20.16 28.20 4.10
N ASP A 603 19.55 29.36 4.32
CA ASP A 603 19.77 30.17 5.52
C ASP A 603 19.30 29.44 6.78
N ALA A 604 18.10 28.85 6.73
CA ALA A 604 17.55 28.08 7.85
C ALA A 604 18.45 26.88 8.19
N VAL A 605 18.97 26.16 7.20
CA VAL A 605 19.89 25.04 7.40
C VAL A 605 21.20 25.50 8.04
N LYS A 606 21.74 26.67 7.65
CA LYS A 606 22.97 27.20 8.24
C LYS A 606 22.74 27.66 9.69
N VAL A 607 21.59 28.23 10.01
CA VAL A 607 21.16 28.54 11.39
C VAL A 607 21.01 27.26 12.22
N LEU A 608 20.39 26.21 11.68
CA LEU A 608 20.24 24.90 12.36
C LEU A 608 21.58 24.23 12.64
N LYS A 609 22.56 24.33 11.72
CA LYS A 609 23.93 23.85 11.96
C LYS A 609 24.61 24.58 13.12
N PHE A 610 24.36 25.88 13.27
CA PHE A 610 24.87 26.65 14.40
C PHE A 610 24.21 26.24 15.72
N ILE A 611 22.87 26.08 15.74
CA ILE A 611 22.11 25.61 16.91
C ILE A 611 22.60 24.22 17.36
N ALA A 612 22.89 23.34 16.40
CA ALA A 612 23.44 22.01 16.63
C ALA A 612 24.94 22.01 17.03
N LYS A 613 25.58 23.18 17.14
CA LYS A 613 27.01 23.38 17.44
C LYS A 613 27.95 22.69 16.43
N ILE A 614 27.47 22.48 15.21
CA ILE A 614 28.27 21.92 14.09
C ILE A 614 29.19 23.00 13.53
N ILE A 615 28.75 24.26 13.55
CA ILE A 615 29.54 25.44 13.16
C ILE A 615 29.60 26.44 14.31
N SER A 616 30.64 27.25 14.35
CA SER A 616 30.85 28.33 15.33
C SER A 616 30.12 29.62 14.94
N GLU A 617 29.98 30.56 15.88
CA GLU A 617 29.37 31.88 15.63
C GLU A 617 30.12 32.66 14.53
N ALA A 618 31.44 32.47 14.41
CA ALA A 618 32.25 33.07 13.36
C ALA A 618 31.96 32.49 11.96
N GLU A 619 31.46 31.26 11.88
CA GLU A 619 31.10 30.57 10.63
C GLU A 619 29.62 30.75 10.26
N LEU A 620 28.81 31.25 11.18
CA LEU A 620 27.41 31.60 10.94
C LEU A 620 27.30 32.88 10.11
N ALA A 621 28.20 33.85 10.32
CA ALA A 621 28.34 34.99 9.43
C ALA A 621 28.70 34.54 8.00
N PRO A 622 28.20 35.21 6.95
CA PRO A 622 28.56 34.93 5.56
C PRO A 622 30.00 35.30 5.20
#